data_AF-A0A2D5ZHH5-F1
#
_entry.id   AF-A0A2D5ZHH5-F1
#
_cell.length_a   1.000
_cell.length_b   1.000
_cell.length_c   1.000
_cell.angle_alpha   90.00
_cell.angle_beta   90.00
_cell.angle_gamma   90.00
#
_symmetry.space_group_name_H-M   'P 1'
#
loop_
_entity.id
_entity.type
_entity.pdbx_description
1 polymer ?
#
loop_
_entity_poly.entity_id
_entity_poly.type
_entity_poly.pdbx_seq_one_letter_code
_entity_poly.pdbx_strand_id
1 'polypeptide(L)'
;MTNELHLTAVEKAVFEALPDSLQEGWTVVDETLDSYESERQIVMRYRLADFSAYPQVAVMVERIANGESPGDVSLNDLPDGVQKELYFTMGARGVNALIQTLLPEMKSDDELAALAALSAARHKLLEINASATQK
;
A
#
# COMPACT_ATOMS: atom_id res chain seq x y z
N MET A 1 17.93 4.90 -0.35
CA MET A 1 16.48 5.05 -0.15
C MET A 1 15.99 5.98 -1.24
N THR A 2 14.90 5.64 -1.89
CA THR A 2 14.28 6.51 -2.90
C THR A 2 13.32 7.45 -2.16
N ASN A 3 13.54 8.76 -2.27
CA ASN A 3 12.64 9.76 -1.68
C ASN A 3 11.49 10.08 -2.65
N GLU A 4 10.91 9.05 -3.24
CA GLU A 4 9.88 9.17 -4.27
C GLU A 4 8.55 8.63 -3.72
N LEU A 5 7.50 9.44 -3.81
CA LEU A 5 6.14 9.10 -3.44
C LEU A 5 5.31 9.02 -4.71
N HIS A 6 4.82 7.84 -5.07
CA HIS A 6 3.89 7.67 -6.18
C HIS A 6 2.47 7.92 -5.69
N LEU A 7 1.92 9.11 -5.90
CA LEU A 7 0.63 9.54 -5.32
C LEU A 7 -0.40 9.82 -6.40
N THR A 8 -1.65 9.41 -6.17
CA THR A 8 -2.79 9.86 -6.98
C THR A 8 -3.06 11.35 -6.74
N ALA A 9 -3.84 11.99 -7.61
CA ALA A 9 -4.21 13.40 -7.43
C ALA A 9 -4.89 13.70 -6.08
N VAL A 10 -5.71 12.76 -5.58
CA VAL A 10 -6.38 12.88 -4.28
C VAL A 10 -5.37 12.78 -3.14
N GLU A 11 -4.46 11.81 -3.19
CA GLU A 11 -3.43 11.63 -2.17
C GLU A 11 -2.43 12.77 -2.15
N LYS A 12 -2.06 13.29 -3.32
CA LYS A 12 -1.20 14.46 -3.43
C LYS A 12 -1.79 15.66 -2.69
N ALA A 13 -3.09 15.92 -2.84
CA ALA A 13 -3.77 16.97 -2.10
C ALA A 13 -3.76 16.74 -0.57
N VAL A 14 -3.79 15.48 -0.12
CA VAL A 14 -3.65 15.14 1.31
C VAL A 14 -2.21 15.37 1.78
N PHE A 15 -1.21 14.96 0.99
CA PHE A 15 0.21 15.15 1.30
C PHE A 15 0.58 16.64 1.37
N GLU A 16 0.08 17.45 0.43
CA GLU A 16 0.27 18.92 0.41
C GLU A 16 -0.40 19.62 1.60
N ALA A 17 -1.32 18.97 2.30
CA ALA A 17 -1.95 19.46 3.52
C ALA A 17 -1.19 19.08 4.81
N LEU A 18 -0.16 18.23 4.73
CA LEU A 18 0.72 17.91 5.85
C LEU A 18 1.62 19.10 6.20
N PRO A 19 2.21 19.18 7.41
CA PRO A 19 3.16 20.22 7.75
C PRO A 19 4.33 20.32 6.76
N ASP A 20 4.76 21.53 6.42
CA ASP A 20 5.86 21.78 5.45
C ASP A 20 7.13 20.97 5.74
N SER A 21 7.45 20.78 7.03
CA SER A 21 8.61 19.99 7.48
C SER A 21 8.58 18.53 7.03
N LEU A 22 7.39 17.96 6.82
CA LEU A 22 7.21 16.60 6.31
C LEU A 22 7.21 16.55 4.77
N GLN A 23 7.00 17.68 4.10
CA GLN A 23 6.99 17.75 2.64
C GLN A 23 8.41 17.90 2.07
N GLU A 24 9.30 18.55 2.81
CA GLU A 24 10.68 18.80 2.38
C GLU A 24 11.45 17.51 2.09
N GLY A 25 12.17 17.49 0.96
CA GLY A 25 13.05 16.38 0.59
C GLY A 25 12.36 15.20 -0.12
N TRP A 26 11.04 15.26 -0.30
CA TRP A 26 10.25 14.26 -1.04
C TRP A 26 9.94 14.70 -2.48
N THR A 27 10.08 13.78 -3.41
CA THR A 27 9.66 13.95 -4.81
C THR A 27 8.34 13.24 -5.02
N VAL A 28 7.28 13.98 -5.32
CA VAL A 28 5.97 13.39 -5.65
C VAL A 28 5.90 13.10 -7.15
N VAL A 29 5.68 11.83 -7.48
CA VAL A 29 5.42 11.34 -8.85
C VAL A 29 3.94 11.03 -8.97
N ASP A 30 3.30 11.51 -10.03
CA ASP A 30 1.88 11.27 -10.23
C ASP A 30 1.62 9.79 -10.56
N GLU A 31 0.83 9.13 -9.72
CA GLU A 31 0.29 7.79 -9.99
C GLU A 31 -0.95 7.92 -10.88
N THR A 32 -0.80 7.53 -12.13
CA THR A 32 -1.85 7.63 -13.17
C THR A 32 -2.37 6.27 -13.62
N LEU A 33 -1.76 5.18 -13.17
CA LEU A 33 -2.20 3.83 -13.51
C LEU A 33 -3.45 3.46 -12.70
N ASP A 34 -4.37 2.77 -13.36
CA ASP A 34 -5.65 2.32 -12.79
C ASP A 34 -5.90 0.83 -13.05
N SER A 35 -4.86 0.10 -13.47
CA SER A 35 -4.91 -1.33 -13.76
C SER A 35 -4.96 -2.17 -12.48
N TYR A 36 -6.09 -2.13 -11.79
CA TYR A 36 -6.34 -2.92 -10.59
C TYR A 36 -6.73 -4.36 -10.89
N GLU A 37 -6.54 -5.24 -9.92
CA GLU A 37 -7.05 -6.60 -9.98
C GLU A 37 -8.59 -6.62 -10.04
N SER A 38 -9.12 -7.62 -10.74
CA SER A 38 -10.53 -8.00 -10.64
C SER A 38 -10.84 -8.61 -9.27
N GLU A 39 -12.10 -8.53 -8.83
CA GLU A 39 -12.56 -9.16 -7.59
C GLU A 39 -12.21 -10.65 -7.53
N ARG A 40 -12.35 -11.37 -8.65
CA ARG A 40 -11.98 -12.79 -8.73
C ARG A 40 -10.50 -13.01 -8.45
N GLN A 41 -9.62 -12.17 -8.98
CA GLN A 41 -8.17 -12.29 -8.72
C GLN A 41 -7.85 -12.04 -7.25
N ILE A 42 -8.50 -11.05 -6.62
CA ILE A 42 -8.31 -10.76 -5.19
C ILE A 42 -8.77 -11.94 -4.33
N VAL A 43 -9.97 -12.47 -4.58
CA VAL A 43 -10.49 -13.64 -3.86
C VAL A 43 -9.57 -14.85 -4.03
N MET A 44 -9.03 -15.07 -5.24
CA MET A 44 -8.07 -16.15 -5.48
C MET A 44 -6.77 -15.96 -4.71
N ARG A 45 -6.22 -14.74 -4.66
CA ARG A 45 -4.99 -14.44 -3.89
C ARG A 45 -5.23 -14.65 -2.40
N TYR A 46 -6.35 -14.16 -1.87
CA TYR A 46 -6.73 -14.38 -0.47
C TYR A 46 -6.83 -15.87 -0.10
N ARG A 47 -7.37 -16.71 -0.99
CA ARG A 47 -7.46 -18.16 -0.77
C ARG A 47 -6.13 -18.90 -0.85
N LEU A 48 -5.12 -18.31 -1.49
CA LEU A 48 -3.78 -18.88 -1.63
C LEU A 48 -2.83 -18.41 -0.52
N ALA A 49 -3.17 -17.32 0.17
CA ALA A 49 -2.38 -16.77 1.26
C ALA A 49 -2.41 -17.70 2.48
N ASP A 50 -1.25 -17.96 3.07
CA ASP A 50 -1.12 -18.70 4.32
C ASP A 50 -0.50 -17.83 5.41
N PHE A 51 -1.36 -17.19 6.19
CA PHE A 51 -0.95 -16.42 7.37
C PHE A 51 -1.05 -17.24 8.67
N SER A 52 -1.06 -18.58 8.61
CA SER A 52 -1.21 -19.42 9.82
C SER A 52 -0.13 -19.16 10.88
N ALA A 53 1.07 -18.79 10.46
CA ALA A 53 2.17 -18.41 11.35
C ALA A 53 2.06 -16.98 11.90
N TYR A 54 1.18 -16.13 11.34
CA TYR A 54 1.00 -14.72 11.71
C TYR A 54 -0.50 -14.33 11.74
N PRO A 55 -1.29 -14.85 12.71
CA PRO A 55 -2.74 -14.62 12.75
C PRO A 55 -3.14 -13.13 12.80
N GLN A 56 -2.31 -12.28 13.39
CA GLN A 56 -2.53 -10.83 13.43
C GLN A 56 -2.52 -10.19 12.04
N VAL A 57 -1.76 -10.75 11.08
CA VAL A 57 -1.71 -10.28 9.70
C VAL A 57 -2.99 -10.66 8.96
N ALA A 58 -3.53 -11.85 9.21
CA ALA A 58 -4.82 -12.26 8.64
C ALA A 58 -5.95 -11.30 9.07
N VAL A 59 -5.99 -10.94 10.36
CA VAL A 59 -6.98 -9.97 10.90
C VAL A 59 -6.79 -8.60 10.28
N MET A 60 -5.56 -8.12 10.15
CA MET A 60 -5.27 -6.84 9.50
C MET A 60 -5.77 -6.83 8.04
N VAL A 61 -5.51 -7.89 7.28
CA VAL A 61 -5.96 -8.00 5.88
C VAL A 61 -7.49 -7.97 5.78
N GLU A 62 -8.19 -8.67 6.67
CA GLU A 62 -9.66 -8.65 6.71
C GLU A 62 -10.20 -7.25 7.00
N ARG A 63 -9.60 -6.52 7.95
CA ARG A 63 -9.97 -5.14 8.27
C ARG A 63 -9.76 -4.20 7.08
N ILE A 64 -8.59 -4.26 6.44
CA ILE A 64 -8.30 -3.46 5.23
C ILE A 64 -9.30 -3.79 4.11
N ALA A 65 -9.61 -5.08 3.92
CA ALA A 65 -10.59 -5.49 2.91
C ALA A 65 -12.00 -4.94 3.16
N ASN A 66 -12.35 -4.71 4.43
CA ASN A 66 -13.61 -4.09 4.84
C ASN A 66 -13.56 -2.54 4.88
N GLY A 67 -12.43 -1.92 4.52
CA GLY A 67 -12.23 -0.47 4.56
C GLY A 67 -12.00 0.08 5.97
N GLU A 68 -11.60 -0.78 6.92
CA GLU A 68 -11.25 -0.41 8.28
C GLU A 68 -9.75 -0.14 8.43
N SER A 69 -9.38 0.54 9.53
CA SER A 69 -7.97 0.72 9.91
C SER A 69 -7.25 -0.63 10.08
N PRO A 70 -5.97 -0.75 9.65
CA PRO A 70 -5.17 -1.97 9.82
C PRO A 70 -4.97 -2.41 11.29
N GLY A 71 -5.20 -1.52 12.26
CA GLY A 71 -4.93 -1.77 13.68
C GLY A 71 -3.47 -1.58 14.05
N ASP A 72 -3.06 -2.13 15.19
CA ASP A 72 -1.72 -1.91 15.79
C ASP A 72 -0.61 -2.76 15.14
N VAL A 73 -0.85 -3.34 13.97
CA VAL A 73 0.15 -4.16 13.28
C VAL A 73 1.15 -3.26 12.57
N SER A 74 2.37 -3.19 13.11
CA SER A 74 3.50 -2.56 12.43
C SER A 74 3.99 -3.43 11.29
N LEU A 75 3.93 -2.92 10.06
CA LEU A 75 4.48 -3.61 8.88
C LEU A 75 5.99 -3.83 9.00
N ASN A 76 6.69 -2.95 9.71
CA ASN A 76 8.14 -3.01 9.90
C ASN A 76 8.56 -4.18 10.81
N ASP A 77 7.65 -4.68 11.65
CA ASP A 77 7.91 -5.78 12.57
C ASP A 77 7.68 -7.15 11.91
N LEU A 78 7.11 -7.16 10.70
CA LEU A 78 6.87 -8.39 9.94
C LEU A 78 8.14 -8.84 9.22
N PRO A 79 8.47 -10.14 9.22
CA PRO A 79 9.57 -10.66 8.40
C PRO A 79 9.33 -10.39 6.90
N ASP A 80 10.38 -10.14 6.14
CA ASP A 80 10.31 -9.83 4.69
C ASP A 80 9.44 -10.80 3.88
N GLY A 81 9.46 -12.10 4.21
CA GLY A 81 8.63 -13.11 3.54
C GLY A 81 7.13 -12.86 3.76
N VAL A 82 6.76 -12.46 4.97
CA VAL A 82 5.38 -12.14 5.36
C VAL A 82 4.94 -10.83 4.73
N GLN A 83 5.81 -9.81 4.70
CA GLN A 83 5.50 -8.54 4.03
C GLN A 83 5.20 -8.76 2.54
N LYS A 84 6.00 -9.59 1.85
CA LYS A 84 5.77 -9.93 0.44
C LYS A 84 4.46 -10.67 0.23
N GLU A 85 4.15 -11.64 1.08
CA GLU A 85 2.90 -12.39 1.01
C GLU A 85 1.69 -11.51 1.31
N LEU A 86 1.81 -10.59 2.26
CA LEU A 86 0.83 -9.57 2.58
C LEU A 86 0.57 -8.65 1.37
N TYR A 87 1.62 -8.07 0.77
CA TYR A 87 1.47 -7.21 -0.42
C TYR A 87 0.87 -7.97 -1.61
N PHE A 88 1.29 -9.21 -1.83
CA PHE A 88 0.70 -10.07 -2.84
C PHE A 88 -0.80 -10.26 -2.59
N THR A 89 -1.18 -10.61 -1.36
CA THR A 89 -2.56 -10.90 -0.98
C THR A 89 -3.46 -9.68 -1.11
N MET A 90 -2.99 -8.52 -0.64
CA MET A 90 -3.70 -7.24 -0.74
C MET A 90 -3.87 -6.78 -2.18
N GLY A 91 -2.87 -7.04 -3.04
CA GLY A 91 -2.82 -6.51 -4.40
C GLY A 91 -2.79 -4.98 -4.45
N ALA A 92 -2.86 -4.43 -5.66
CA ALA A 92 -2.82 -2.98 -5.85
C ALA A 92 -4.00 -2.30 -5.12
N ARG A 93 -5.18 -2.94 -5.08
CA ARG A 93 -6.35 -2.41 -4.37
C ARG A 93 -6.15 -2.30 -2.86
N GLY A 94 -5.67 -3.36 -2.22
CA GLY A 94 -5.48 -3.36 -0.77
C GLY A 94 -4.34 -2.42 -0.36
N VAL A 95 -3.25 -2.35 -1.13
CA VAL A 95 -2.18 -1.37 -0.91
C VAL A 95 -2.70 0.06 -1.09
N ASN A 96 -3.54 0.31 -2.11
CA ASN A 96 -4.17 1.62 -2.30
C ASN A 96 -5.04 2.02 -1.10
N ALA A 97 -5.91 1.13 -0.62
CA ALA A 97 -6.73 1.39 0.56
C ALA A 97 -5.88 1.67 1.81
N LEU A 98 -4.76 0.96 1.97
CA LEU A 98 -3.82 1.16 3.07
C LEU A 98 -3.14 2.54 2.98
N ILE A 99 -2.67 2.96 1.81
CA ILE A 99 -2.09 4.29 1.59
C ILE A 99 -3.11 5.38 1.97
N GLN A 100 -4.35 5.26 1.50
CA GLN A 100 -5.42 6.22 1.79
C GLN A 100 -5.75 6.32 3.28
N THR A 101 -5.59 5.21 4.01
CA THR A 101 -5.81 5.18 5.47
C THR A 101 -4.66 5.78 6.25
N LEU A 102 -3.41 5.55 5.81
CA LEU A 102 -2.22 5.95 6.55
C LEU A 102 -1.81 7.39 6.27
N LEU A 103 -1.88 7.84 5.02
CA LEU A 103 -1.37 9.15 4.60
C LEU A 103 -1.88 10.35 5.43
N PRO A 104 -3.17 10.43 5.83
CA PRO A 104 -3.67 11.54 6.65
C PRO A 104 -3.09 11.58 8.08
N GLU A 105 -2.57 10.46 8.57
CA GLU A 105 -2.14 10.27 9.96
C GLU A 105 -0.61 10.39 10.13
N MET A 106 0.12 10.70 9.07
CA MET A 106 1.59 10.81 9.05
C MET A 106 2.08 11.94 9.96
N LYS A 107 3.09 11.63 10.79
CA LYS A 107 3.66 12.53 11.81
C LYS A 107 5.18 12.61 11.75
N SER A 108 5.84 11.75 10.98
CA SER A 108 7.31 11.68 10.92
C SER A 108 7.85 11.26 9.55
N ASP A 109 9.11 11.58 9.29
CA ASP A 109 9.82 11.17 8.07
C ASP A 109 9.96 9.65 7.94
N ASP A 110 10.08 8.93 9.06
CA ASP A 110 10.14 7.47 9.06
C ASP A 110 8.83 6.85 8.57
N GLU A 111 7.68 7.43 8.95
CA GLU A 111 6.37 7.02 8.45
C GLU A 111 6.21 7.36 6.96
N LEU A 112 6.73 8.50 6.50
CA LEU A 112 6.76 8.85 5.07
C LEU A 112 7.68 7.94 4.26
N ALA A 113 8.79 7.46 4.83
CA ALA A 113 9.64 6.46 4.21
C ALA A 113 8.92 5.11 4.06
N ALA A 114 8.12 4.71 5.05
CA ALA A 114 7.24 3.55 4.94
C ALA A 114 6.17 3.76 3.86
N LEU A 115 5.58 4.96 3.80
CA LEU A 115 4.62 5.33 2.75
C LEU A 115 5.25 5.30 1.35
N ALA A 116 6.49 5.74 1.20
CA ALA A 116 7.25 5.67 -0.06
C ALA A 116 7.40 4.23 -0.54
N ALA A 117 7.78 3.32 0.35
CA ALA A 117 7.85 1.89 0.04
C ALA A 117 6.47 1.33 -0.39
N LEU A 118 5.39 1.69 0.31
CA LEU A 118 4.02 1.29 -0.04
C LEU A 118 3.59 1.84 -1.41
N SER A 119 3.86 3.12 -1.67
CA SER A 119 3.52 3.78 -2.92
C SER A 119 4.25 3.17 -4.11
N ALA A 120 5.54 2.85 -3.95
CA ALA A 120 6.33 2.14 -4.95
C ALA A 120 5.82 0.70 -5.18
N ALA A 121 5.42 0.01 -4.11
CA ALA A 121 4.81 -1.32 -4.21
C ALA A 121 3.48 -1.27 -4.99
N ARG A 122 2.60 -0.29 -4.69
CA ARG A 122 1.37 -0.06 -5.46
C ARG A 122 1.68 0.18 -6.93
N HIS A 123 2.58 1.11 -7.22
CA HIS A 123 2.98 1.44 -8.58
C HIS A 123 3.42 0.19 -9.34
N LYS A 124 4.28 -0.63 -8.72
CA LYS A 124 4.77 -1.85 -9.35
C LYS A 124 3.68 -2.88 -9.61
N LEU A 125 2.72 -3.03 -8.68
CA LEU A 125 1.57 -3.92 -8.86
C LEU A 125 0.68 -3.45 -10.01
N LEU A 126 0.45 -2.15 -10.13
CA LEU A 126 -0.32 -1.56 -11.24
C LEU A 126 0.37 -1.77 -12.60
N GLU A 127 1.70 -1.60 -12.68
CA GLU A 127 2.47 -1.92 -13.89
C GLU A 127 2.35 -3.40 -14.29
N ILE A 128 2.51 -4.31 -13.32
CA ILE A 128 2.39 -5.76 -13.54
C ILE A 128 1.00 -6.09 -14.08
N ASN A 129 -0.04 -5.56 -13.45
CA ASN A 129 -1.42 -5.79 -13.87
C ASN A 129 -1.67 -5.24 -15.28
N ALA A 130 -1.20 -4.02 -15.59
CA ALA A 130 -1.32 -3.40 -16.91
C ALA A 130 -0.65 -4.24 -18.01
N SER A 131 0.51 -4.83 -17.71
CA SER A 131 1.23 -5.71 -18.65
C SER A 131 0.52 -7.06 -18.87
N ALA A 132 -0.24 -7.54 -17.89
CA ALA A 132 -0.98 -8.80 -17.97
C ALA A 132 -2.32 -8.67 -18.73
N THR A 133 -2.88 -7.46 -18.81
CA THR A 133 -4.12 -7.15 -19.54
C THR A 133 -3.92 -6.73 -20.99
N GLN A 134 -2.69 -6.46 -21.44
CA GLN A 134 -2.39 -6.29 -22.87
C GLN A 134 -2.39 -7.67 -23.57
N LYS A 135 -3.55 -8.06 -24.10
CA LYS A 135 -3.73 -9.11 -25.10
C LYS A 135 -4.52 -8.59 -26.28
#